data_AF-G4RP25-F1
#
_entry.id   AF-G4RP25-F1
#
_cell.length_a   1.000
_cell.length_b   1.000
_cell.length_c   1.000
_cell.angle_alpha   90.00
_cell.angle_beta   90.00
_cell.angle_gamma   90.00
#
_symmetry.space_group_name_H-M   'P 1'
#
loop_
_entity.id
_entity.type
_entity.pdbx_description
1 polymer ?
#
loop_
_entity_poly.entity_id
_entity_poly.type
_entity_poly.pdbx_seq_one_letter_code
_entity_poly.pdbx_strand_id
1 'polypeptide(L)'
;MISAPPAVMLLPLPSKDQVVNTVSMVISKFKKIGVPVELKKVDGPIFIECRVSPDGTLQRLDVYLAVGGDDFATITPVQERIVGNFIERVAFVHIAQGVAVQINYEIKDSAALKNVIVYAVGPAYRDLVLR
;
A
#
# COMPACT_ATOMS: atom_id res chain seq x y z
N MET A 1 -15.44 9.42 16.36
CA MET A 1 -14.71 10.03 15.24
C MET A 1 -13.38 9.30 15.12
N ILE A 2 -13.14 8.56 14.03
CA ILE A 2 -11.87 7.85 13.84
C ILE A 2 -10.85 8.87 13.33
N SER A 3 -9.85 9.17 14.16
CA SER A 3 -8.79 10.15 13.88
C SER A 3 -7.47 9.43 13.61
N ALA A 4 -7.47 8.49 12.66
CA ALA A 4 -6.24 7.86 12.20
C ALA A 4 -5.70 8.64 11.00
N PRO A 5 -4.41 8.99 10.95
CA PRO A 5 -3.78 9.47 9.73
C PRO A 5 -3.68 8.34 8.69
N PRO A 6 -3.63 8.65 7.38
CA PRO A 6 -3.30 7.66 6.36
C PRO A 6 -1.93 7.09 6.68
N ALA A 7 -1.85 5.77 6.80
CA ALA A 7 -0.62 5.10 7.22
C ALA A 7 0.20 4.77 5.98
N VAL A 8 1.32 5.47 5.79
CA VAL A 8 2.27 5.16 4.73
C VAL A 8 3.62 4.78 5.34
N MET A 9 4.17 3.66 4.91
CA MET A 9 5.48 3.18 5.36
C MET A 9 6.39 2.91 4.17
N LEU A 10 7.63 3.43 4.20
CA LEU A 10 8.70 3.01 3.30
C LEU A 10 9.62 2.05 4.04
N LEU A 11 9.81 0.86 3.46
CA LEU A 11 10.53 -0.26 4.04
C LEU A 11 11.74 -0.59 3.15
N PRO A 12 12.91 -0.03 3.45
CA PRO A 12 14.13 -0.38 2.75
C PRO A 12 14.55 -1.82 3.11
N LEU A 13 14.84 -2.63 2.09
CA LEU A 13 15.31 -4.00 2.21
C LEU A 13 16.63 -4.18 1.45
N PRO A 14 17.51 -5.11 1.86
CA PRO A 14 18.86 -5.22 1.28
C PRO A 14 18.88 -5.52 -0.22
N SER A 15 17.91 -6.30 -0.71
CA SER A 15 17.87 -6.76 -2.10
C SER A 15 16.46 -7.01 -2.59
N LYS A 16 16.32 -7.14 -3.91
CA LYS A 16 15.07 -7.52 -4.58
C LYS A 16 14.50 -8.83 -4.04
N ASP A 17 15.34 -9.84 -3.82
CA ASP A 17 14.90 -11.13 -3.29
C ASP A 17 14.30 -11.00 -1.89
N GLN A 18 14.87 -10.14 -1.04
CA GLN A 18 14.30 -9.83 0.27
C GLN A 18 12.94 -9.15 0.13
N VAL A 19 12.78 -8.20 -0.79
CA VAL A 19 11.47 -7.59 -1.10
C VAL A 19 10.43 -8.66 -1.47
N VAL A 20 10.76 -9.53 -2.42
CA VAL A 20 9.85 -10.59 -2.89
C VAL A 20 9.47 -11.54 -1.75
N ASN A 21 10.45 -11.97 -0.94
CA ASN A 21 10.22 -12.90 0.16
C ASN A 21 9.38 -12.27 1.28
N THR A 22 9.68 -11.03 1.67
CA THR A 22 8.94 -10.32 2.70
C THR A 22 7.49 -10.06 2.27
N VAL A 23 7.27 -9.59 1.03
CA VAL A 23 5.92 -9.38 0.50
C VAL A 23 5.16 -10.70 0.44
N SER A 24 5.76 -11.77 -0.08
CA SER A 24 5.12 -13.09 -0.14
C SER A 24 4.69 -13.58 1.25
N MET A 25 5.55 -13.41 2.27
CA MET A 25 5.22 -13.76 3.64
C MET A 25 4.03 -12.94 4.17
N VAL A 26 4.02 -11.62 3.95
CA VAL A 26 2.92 -10.73 4.36
C VAL A 26 1.61 -11.15 3.70
N ILE A 27 1.63 -11.35 2.38
CA ILE A 27 0.46 -11.75 1.60
C ILE A 27 -0.06 -13.13 2.01
N SER A 28 0.82 -14.07 2.32
CA SER A 28 0.42 -15.39 2.82
C SER A 28 -0.42 -15.30 4.09
N LYS A 29 -0.15 -14.32 4.97
CA LYS A 29 -0.93 -14.11 6.20
C LYS A 29 -2.33 -13.59 5.87
N PHE A 30 -2.46 -12.67 4.91
CA PHE A 30 -3.76 -12.17 4.48
C PHE A 30 -4.61 -13.24 3.79
N LYS A 31 -4.00 -14.04 2.91
CA LYS A 31 -4.67 -15.18 2.28
C LYS A 31 -5.18 -16.20 3.30
N LYS A 32 -4.39 -16.50 4.35
CA LYS A 32 -4.77 -17.46 5.41
C LYS A 32 -6.02 -17.04 6.19
N ILE A 33 -6.27 -15.75 6.32
CA ILE A 33 -7.47 -15.22 7.00
C ILE A 33 -8.63 -14.94 6.02
N GLY A 34 -8.53 -15.43 4.77
CA GLY A 34 -9.60 -15.34 3.78
C GLY A 34 -9.79 -13.97 3.14
N VAL A 35 -8.81 -13.05 3.31
CA VAL A 35 -8.92 -11.70 2.74
C VAL A 35 -8.61 -11.74 1.24
N PRO A 36 -9.43 -11.10 0.39
CA PRO A 36 -9.14 -10.97 -1.04
C PRO A 36 -7.82 -10.24 -1.28
N VAL A 37 -6.94 -10.82 -2.10
CA VAL A 37 -5.68 -10.21 -2.50
C VAL A 37 -5.63 -10.09 -4.03
N GLU A 38 -5.39 -8.88 -4.52
CA GLU A 38 -5.22 -8.56 -5.93
C GLU A 38 -3.75 -8.23 -6.23
N LEU A 39 -3.20 -8.75 -7.33
CA LEU A 39 -1.89 -8.34 -7.85
C LEU A 39 -2.06 -7.45 -9.08
N LYS A 40 -1.53 -6.24 -9.01
CA LYS A 40 -1.41 -5.30 -10.13
C LYS A 40 0.05 -5.19 -10.53
N LYS A 41 0.34 -5.46 -11.80
CA LYS A 41 1.66 -5.29 -12.39
C LYS A 41 1.66 -4.03 -13.24
N VAL A 42 2.63 -3.16 -13.02
CA VAL A 42 2.74 -1.89 -13.74
C VAL A 42 4.16 -1.71 -14.25
N ASP A 43 4.30 -1.48 -15.55
CA ASP A 43 5.63 -1.39 -16.19
C ASP A 43 6.36 -0.07 -15.92
N GLY A 44 5.66 0.98 -15.46
CA GLY A 44 6.23 2.31 -15.24
C GLY A 44 5.81 2.95 -13.91
N PRO A 45 6.28 4.17 -13.63
CA PRO A 45 5.99 4.87 -12.39
C PRO A 45 4.50 5.10 -12.17
N ILE A 46 4.05 5.02 -10.91
CA ILE A 46 2.66 5.24 -10.51
C ILE A 46 2.54 6.13 -9.28
N PHE A 47 1.37 6.73 -9.12
CA PHE A 47 0.92 7.35 -7.89
C PHE A 47 -0.16 6.47 -7.25
N ILE A 48 0.05 6.07 -6.00
CA ILE A 48 -0.95 5.33 -5.21
C ILE A 48 -1.51 6.28 -4.15
N GLU A 49 -2.82 6.48 -4.18
CA GLU A 49 -3.55 7.18 -3.13
C GLU A 49 -3.61 6.33 -1.86
N CYS A 50 -3.37 6.96 -0.72
CA CYS A 50 -3.63 6.42 0.61
C CYS A 50 -4.50 7.43 1.37
N ARG A 51 -5.76 7.06 1.62
CA ARG A 51 -6.73 7.96 2.24
C ARG A 51 -7.43 7.39 3.48
N VAL A 52 -7.91 8.32 4.28
CA VAL A 52 -8.91 8.10 5.33
C VAL A 52 -10.07 9.03 5.04
N SER A 53 -11.23 8.47 4.70
CA SER A 53 -12.37 9.22 4.15
C SER A 53 -13.68 9.04 4.91
N PRO A 54 -14.64 9.98 4.76
CA PRO A 54 -15.92 9.95 5.49
C PRO A 54 -16.82 8.75 5.15
N ASP A 55 -16.59 8.11 4.02
CA ASP A 55 -17.28 6.88 3.61
C ASP A 55 -16.93 5.67 4.50
N GLY A 56 -15.96 5.83 5.41
CA GLY A 56 -15.47 4.76 6.28
C GLY A 56 -14.34 3.96 5.65
N THR A 57 -13.73 4.43 4.56
CA THR A 57 -12.50 3.84 4.02
C THR A 57 -11.30 4.30 4.85
N LEU A 58 -10.47 3.35 5.30
CA LEU A 58 -9.17 3.60 5.89
C LEU A 58 -8.12 2.80 5.13
N GLN A 59 -7.11 3.47 4.60
CA GLN A 59 -6.05 2.83 3.85
C GLN A 59 -4.72 2.89 4.58
N ARG A 60 -3.97 1.80 4.44
CA ARG A 60 -2.56 1.71 4.79
C ARG A 60 -1.79 1.29 3.55
N LEU A 61 -0.61 1.85 3.35
CA LEU A 61 0.26 1.57 2.22
C LEU A 61 1.68 1.30 2.70
N ASP A 62 2.11 0.05 2.56
CA ASP A 62 3.47 -0.38 2.87
C ASP A 62 4.25 -0.53 1.56
N VAL A 63 5.35 0.21 1.40
CA VAL A 63 6.18 0.19 0.19
C VAL A 63 7.54 -0.42 0.51
N TYR A 64 7.88 -1.49 -0.20
CA TYR A 64 9.10 -2.26 -0.04
C TYR A 64 10.07 -1.91 -1.18
N LEU A 65 11.27 -1.47 -0.81
CA LEU A 65 12.28 -0.96 -1.74
C LEU A 65 13.60 -1.70 -1.55
N ALA A 66 14.18 -2.23 -2.61
CA ALA A 66 15.52 -2.81 -2.60
C ALA A 66 16.60 -1.72 -2.63
N VAL A 67 17.31 -1.51 -1.52
CA VAL A 67 18.37 -0.47 -1.39
C VAL A 67 19.55 -0.71 -2.35
N GLY A 68 19.84 -1.97 -2.67
CA GLY A 68 20.93 -2.34 -3.57
C GLY A 68 20.63 -2.19 -5.07
N GLY A 69 19.50 -1.58 -5.46
CA GLY A 69 19.10 -1.42 -6.86
C GLY A 69 18.45 -0.06 -7.14
N ASP A 70 17.71 0.03 -8.25
CA ASP A 70 17.07 1.27 -8.72
C ASP A 70 15.67 1.51 -8.13
N ASP A 71 15.35 0.88 -7.00
CA ASP A 71 14.07 1.04 -6.35
C ASP A 71 13.94 2.44 -5.75
N PHE A 72 12.80 3.08 -6.00
CA PHE A 72 12.57 4.45 -5.58
C PHE A 72 11.09 4.73 -5.37
N ALA A 73 10.79 5.36 -4.24
CA ALA A 73 9.49 5.93 -3.95
C ALA A 73 9.60 7.21 -3.12
N THR A 74 8.62 8.09 -3.28
CA THR A 74 8.46 9.31 -2.49
C THR A 74 7.02 9.46 -2.02
N ILE A 75 6.83 10.13 -0.90
CA ILE A 75 5.51 10.35 -0.30
C ILE A 75 5.21 11.84 -0.32
N THR A 76 4.01 12.21 -0.77
CA THR A 76 3.55 13.60 -0.67
C THR A 76 3.21 13.94 0.78
N PRO A 77 3.35 15.20 1.22
CA PRO A 77 2.78 15.64 2.48
C PRO A 77 1.30 15.26 2.57
N VAL A 78 0.87 14.85 3.77
CA VAL A 78 -0.54 14.53 4.03
C VAL A 78 -1.37 15.81 3.81
N GLN A 79 -2.37 15.72 2.96
CA GLN A 79 -3.35 16.77 2.73
C GLN A 79 -4.57 16.49 3.60
N GLU A 80 -5.05 17.51 4.30
CA GLU A 80 -6.25 17.42 5.12
C GLU A 80 -7.38 18.28 4.54
N ARG A 81 -8.60 17.75 4.53
CA ARG A 81 -9.79 18.46 4.09
C ARG A 81 -10.93 18.24 5.08
N ILE A 82 -11.61 19.32 5.45
CA ILE A 82 -12.82 19.23 6.27
C ILE A 82 -14.01 18.89 5.35
N VAL A 83 -14.67 17.77 5.61
CA VAL A 83 -15.86 17.31 4.88
C VAL A 83 -16.98 17.06 5.89
N GLY A 84 -17.87 18.04 6.04
CA GLY A 84 -18.88 18.04 7.10
C GLY A 84 -18.21 18.03 8.49
N ASN A 85 -18.51 17.00 9.29
CA ASN A 85 -17.92 16.81 10.63
C ASN A 85 -16.71 15.85 10.63
N PHE A 86 -16.13 15.56 9.46
CA PHE A 86 -15.00 14.63 9.30
C PHE A 86 -13.77 15.34 8.75
N ILE A 87 -12.58 14.93 9.20
CA ILE A 87 -11.31 15.36 8.64
C ILE A 87 -10.82 14.25 7.70
N GLU A 88 -11.05 14.46 6.42
CA GLU A 88 -10.50 13.62 5.36
C GLU A 88 -9.00 13.87 5.25
N ARG A 89 -8.23 12.79 5.11
CA ARG A 89 -6.78 12.86 4.99
C ARG A 89 -6.34 12.01 3.81
N VAL A 90 -5.52 12.59 2.94
CA VAL A 90 -5.02 11.94 1.74
C VAL A 90 -3.52 12.14 1.62
N ALA A 91 -2.80 11.08 1.33
CA ALA A 91 -1.41 11.12 0.90
C ALA A 91 -1.26 10.33 -0.39
N PHE A 92 -0.31 10.71 -1.23
CA PHE A 92 0.06 9.97 -2.43
C PHE A 92 1.46 9.43 -2.28
N VAL A 93 1.67 8.21 -2.74
CA VAL A 93 3.01 7.63 -2.87
C VAL A 93 3.33 7.47 -4.34
N HIS A 94 4.36 8.19 -4.77
CA HIS A 94 4.95 8.01 -6.07
C HIS A 94 5.95 6.87 -6.00
N ILE A 95 5.78 5.83 -6.82
CA ILE A 95 6.69 4.68 -6.90
C ILE A 95 7.19 4.61 -8.32
N ALA A 96 8.51 4.74 -8.50
CA ALA A 96 9.14 4.54 -9.81
C ALA A 96 9.46 3.05 -10.04
N GLN A 97 9.97 2.38 -9.00
CA GLN A 97 10.22 0.94 -8.99
C GLN A 97 10.16 0.43 -7.54
N GLY A 98 9.56 -0.75 -7.35
CA GLY A 98 9.41 -1.38 -6.04
C GLY A 98 8.13 -2.19 -5.94
N VAL A 99 7.80 -2.63 -4.72
CA VAL A 99 6.53 -3.33 -4.45
C VAL A 99 5.75 -2.60 -3.36
N ALA A 100 4.51 -2.26 -3.62
CA ALA A 100 3.61 -1.67 -2.64
C ALA A 100 2.48 -2.63 -2.27
N VAL A 101 2.11 -2.64 -0.98
CA VAL A 101 0.99 -3.40 -0.44
C VAL A 101 0.01 -2.40 0.17
N GLN A 102 -1.10 -2.18 -0.53
CA GLN A 102 -2.21 -1.36 -0.08
C GLN A 102 -3.22 -2.23 0.66
N ILE A 103 -3.46 -1.92 1.92
CA ILE A 103 -4.38 -2.62 2.81
C ILE A 103 -5.59 -1.70 3.02
N ASN A 104 -6.77 -2.14 2.58
CA ASN A 104 -7.99 -1.34 2.66
C ASN A 104 -8.90 -1.87 3.76
N TYR A 105 -9.29 -1.00 4.67
CA TYR A 105 -10.23 -1.29 5.74
C TYR A 105 -11.53 -0.53 5.52
N GLU A 106 -12.64 -1.12 5.97
CA GLU A 106 -13.91 -0.43 6.19
C GLU A 106 -14.11 -0.31 7.69
N ILE A 107 -14.47 0.90 8.13
CA ILE A 107 -14.58 1.27 9.55
C ILE A 107 -15.92 1.92 9.89
N LYS A 108 -16.90 1.92 8.97
CA LYS A 108 -18.18 2.59 9.14
C LYS A 108 -19.07 1.93 10.20
N ASP A 109 -19.26 0.61 10.09
CA ASP A 109 -20.16 -0.16 10.96
C ASP A 109 -19.43 -1.18 11.83
N SER A 110 -18.33 -1.76 11.34
CA SER A 110 -17.37 -2.56 12.10
C SER A 110 -16.00 -2.45 11.45
N ALA A 111 -14.92 -2.56 12.23
CA ALA A 111 -13.57 -2.52 11.69
C ALA A 111 -13.27 -3.83 10.96
N ALA A 112 -13.34 -3.81 9.64
CA ALA A 112 -13.17 -4.97 8.78
C ALA A 112 -12.09 -4.73 7.73
N LEU A 113 -11.25 -5.73 7.51
CA LEU A 113 -10.28 -5.73 6.42
C LEU A 113 -11.00 -6.14 5.13
N LYS A 114 -11.13 -5.22 4.16
CA LYS A 114 -11.86 -5.41 2.90
C LYS A 114 -11.07 -6.25 1.90
N ASN A 115 -9.90 -5.76 1.54
CA ASN A 115 -9.02 -6.38 0.55
C ASN A 115 -7.59 -5.84 0.68
N VAL A 116 -6.68 -6.49 -0.02
CA VAL A 116 -5.29 -6.08 -0.18
C VAL A 116 -4.96 -5.99 -1.66
N ILE A 117 -4.31 -4.92 -2.08
CA ILE A 117 -3.84 -4.72 -3.45
C ILE A 117 -2.32 -4.65 -3.42
N VAL A 118 -1.65 -5.52 -4.17
CA VAL A 118 -0.21 -5.53 -4.34
C VAL A 118 0.13 -4.89 -5.67
N TYR A 119 0.92 -3.83 -5.65
CA TYR A 119 1.45 -3.17 -6.84
C TYR A 119 2.90 -3.61 -7.03
N ALA A 120 3.16 -4.38 -8.08
CA ALA A 120 4.50 -4.67 -8.58
C ALA A 120 4.86 -3.63 -9.63
N VAL A 121 5.74 -2.68 -9.28
CA VAL A 121 6.03 -1.50 -10.09
C VAL A 121 7.42 -1.60 -10.69
N GLY A 122 7.50 -1.40 -12.00
CA GLY A 122 8.74 -1.38 -12.77
C GLY A 122 9.17 -2.76 -13.28
N PRO A 123 10.09 -2.79 -14.25
CA PRO A 123 10.50 -4.00 -14.96
C PRO A 123 11.14 -5.02 -14.02
N ALA A 124 11.81 -4.59 -12.96
CA ALA A 124 12.40 -5.49 -11.97
C ALA A 124 11.36 -6.43 -11.33
N TYR A 125 10.10 -6.02 -11.18
CA TYR A 125 9.07 -6.79 -10.48
C TYR A 125 8.01 -7.40 -11.40
N ARG A 126 8.22 -7.38 -12.73
CA ARG A 126 7.26 -7.92 -13.72
C ARG A 126 6.92 -9.40 -13.49
N ASP A 127 7.89 -10.19 -13.06
CA ASP A 127 7.73 -11.62 -12.82
C ASP A 127 7.27 -11.96 -11.39
N LEU A 128 6.91 -10.96 -10.58
CA LEU A 128 6.39 -11.19 -9.24
C LEU A 128 5.11 -12.06 -9.33
N VAL A 129 5.06 -13.08 -8.48
CA VAL A 129 3.90 -13.94 -8.29
C VAL A 129 3.60 -14.00 -6.80
N LEU A 130 2.34 -13.78 -6.42
CA LEU A 130 1.90 -13.89 -5.04
C LEU A 130 1.73 -15.36 -4.68
N ARG A 131 2.71 -15.93 -3.97
CA ARG A 131 2.59 -17.27 -3.39
C ARG A 131 1.64 -17.26 -2.19
#